data_AF-A0A357T0N5-F1
#
_entry.id   AF-A0A357T0N5-F1
#
_cell.length_a   1.000
_cell.length_b   1.000
_cell.length_c   1.000
_cell.angle_alpha   90.00
_cell.angle_beta   90.00
_cell.angle_gamma   90.00
#
_symmetry.space_group_name_H-M   'P 1'
#
loop_
_entity.id
_entity.type
_entity.pdbx_description
1 polymer ?
#
loop_
_entity_poly.entity_id
_entity_poly.type
_entity_poly.pdbx_seq_one_letter_code
_entity_poly.pdbx_strand_id
1 'polypeptide(L)'
;MTKRLMVLLFVAVVILSFCTLAMAQTKLTWWVGSWKYEDGRAQRLVTEFQKTHPDIEINMVPITWEGYYDKVMSALLSKNVPDIVMIPSAFSQAFVATGSLLDVTDVLDEMGRDIFYPGPIEWTKFKGRDYGFPYRTESYGLFFNQQMFKEVGLSGAPRTWDEVKEAAIKLTKDVNGDGIVDIYGMGVP
;
A
#
# COMPACT_ATOMS: atom_id res chain seq x y z
N MET A 1 3.58 63.01 -16.58
CA MET A 1 4.40 61.80 -16.28
C MET A 1 5.28 61.52 -17.49
N THR A 2 6.61 61.47 -17.34
CA THR A 2 7.50 61.26 -18.50
C THR A 2 7.40 59.80 -18.99
N LYS A 3 7.56 59.57 -20.30
CA LYS A 3 7.48 58.21 -20.90
C LYS A 3 8.38 57.18 -20.18
N ARG A 4 9.53 57.62 -19.66
CA ARG A 4 10.45 56.80 -18.83
C ARG A 4 9.83 56.34 -17.51
N LEU A 5 9.04 57.20 -16.85
CA LEU A 5 8.39 56.88 -15.58
C LEU A 5 7.23 55.89 -15.76
N MET A 6 6.49 55.99 -16.89
CA MET A 6 5.46 55.00 -17.25
C MET A 6 6.04 53.62 -17.57
N VAL A 7 7.18 53.56 -18.27
CA VAL A 7 7.85 52.29 -18.59
C VAL A 7 8.37 51.60 -17.33
N LEU A 8 8.97 52.36 -16.40
CA LEU A 8 9.45 51.80 -15.12
C LEU A 8 8.31 51.28 -14.24
N LEU A 9 7.18 51.98 -14.17
CA LEU A 9 5.98 51.52 -13.46
C LEU A 9 5.38 50.26 -14.10
N PHE A 10 5.35 50.18 -15.44
CA PHE A 10 4.83 49.01 -16.15
C PHE A 10 5.73 47.78 -15.94
N VAL A 11 7.06 47.95 -15.98
CA VAL A 11 8.02 46.87 -15.69
C VAL A 11 7.91 46.42 -14.23
N ALA A 12 7.74 47.34 -13.27
CA ALA A 12 7.53 46.99 -11.88
C ALA A 12 6.23 46.19 -11.65
N VAL A 13 5.13 46.56 -12.30
CA VAL A 13 3.86 45.82 -12.24
C VAL A 13 3.97 44.44 -12.91
N VAL A 14 4.71 44.32 -14.02
CA VAL A 14 4.95 43.01 -14.67
C VAL A 14 5.83 42.10 -13.79
N ILE A 15 6.85 42.65 -13.13
CA ILE A 15 7.69 41.88 -12.19
C ILE A 15 6.91 41.48 -10.93
N LEU A 16 6.05 42.36 -10.40
CA LEU A 16 5.15 42.04 -9.28
C LEU A 16 4.08 41.01 -9.67
N SER A 17 3.58 41.01 -10.90
CA SER A 17 2.64 40.01 -11.42
C SER A 17 3.29 38.67 -11.77
N PHE A 18 4.59 38.64 -12.09
CA PHE A 18 5.38 37.40 -12.21
C PHE A 18 5.90 36.89 -10.87
N CYS A 19 5.78 37.69 -9.82
CA CYS A 19 5.85 37.26 -8.42
C CYS A 19 4.48 36.71 -7.96
N THR A 20 3.80 35.93 -8.80
CA THR A 20 3.04 34.81 -8.23
C THR A 20 4.06 34.03 -7.40
N LEU A 21 3.86 33.94 -6.09
CA LEU A 21 4.67 33.05 -5.26
C LEU A 21 4.80 31.73 -6.03
N ALA A 22 6.00 31.40 -6.47
CA ALA A 22 6.35 30.01 -6.65
C ALA A 22 6.25 29.44 -5.24
N MET A 23 5.04 29.05 -4.84
CA MET A 23 4.77 28.32 -3.62
C MET A 23 5.73 27.15 -3.70
N ALA A 24 6.68 27.08 -2.76
CA ALA A 24 7.65 26.00 -2.74
C ALA A 24 6.84 24.70 -2.72
N GLN A 25 6.91 23.95 -3.82
CA GLN A 25 6.12 22.73 -3.97
C GLN A 25 6.62 21.73 -2.94
N THR A 26 5.75 21.32 -2.02
CA THR A 26 6.07 20.32 -1.00
C THR A 26 6.16 18.97 -1.70
N LYS A 27 7.36 18.36 -1.70
CA LYS A 27 7.57 17.06 -2.34
C LYS A 27 7.50 15.96 -1.30
N LEU A 28 6.62 14.99 -1.53
CA LEU A 28 6.46 13.78 -0.72
C LEU A 28 6.82 12.56 -1.56
N THR A 29 7.60 11.65 -0.99
CA THR A 29 7.92 10.36 -1.59
C THR A 29 7.00 9.28 -1.03
N TRP A 30 6.38 8.52 -1.92
CA TRP A 30 5.51 7.40 -1.57
C TRP A 30 6.07 6.09 -2.12
N TRP A 31 6.39 5.14 -1.24
CA TRP A 31 6.71 3.77 -1.63
C TRP A 31 5.42 2.97 -1.82
N VAL A 32 5.06 2.76 -3.08
CA VAL A 32 3.82 2.09 -3.49
C VAL A 32 4.09 0.65 -3.91
N GLY A 33 3.21 -0.28 -3.52
CA GLY A 33 3.29 -1.66 -4.01
C GLY A 33 3.16 -1.72 -5.53
N SER A 34 4.06 -2.44 -6.20
CA SER A 34 4.18 -2.45 -7.67
C SER A 34 2.87 -2.79 -8.38
N TRP A 35 2.05 -3.69 -7.82
CA TRP A 35 0.74 -4.06 -8.38
C TRP A 35 -0.21 -2.87 -8.54
N LYS A 36 -0.22 -1.91 -7.59
CA LYS A 36 -1.06 -0.69 -7.70
C LYS A 36 -0.49 0.32 -8.69
N TYR A 37 0.82 0.27 -8.93
CA TYR A 37 1.50 1.13 -9.88
C TYR A 37 1.29 0.61 -11.31
N GLU A 38 1.36 -0.71 -11.52
CA GLU A 38 1.22 -1.37 -12.81
C GLU A 38 -0.23 -1.33 -13.34
N ASP A 39 -1.24 -1.44 -12.46
CA ASP A 39 -2.66 -1.35 -12.86
C ASP A 39 -3.21 0.09 -12.95
N GLY A 40 -2.33 1.08 -12.75
CA GLY A 40 -2.64 2.51 -12.88
C GLY A 40 -3.42 3.12 -11.71
N ARG A 41 -3.79 2.36 -10.67
CA ARG A 41 -4.58 2.89 -9.54
C ARG A 41 -3.84 3.96 -8.76
N ALA A 42 -2.55 3.76 -8.52
CA ALA A 42 -1.72 4.72 -7.77
C ALA A 42 -1.62 6.06 -8.50
N GLN A 43 -1.40 6.04 -9.81
CA GLN A 43 -1.30 7.22 -10.67
C GLN A 43 -2.61 8.00 -10.65
N ARG A 44 -3.76 7.32 -10.76
CA ARG A 44 -5.07 7.97 -10.68
C ARG A 44 -5.28 8.64 -9.32
N LEU A 45 -4.96 7.98 -8.21
CA LEU A 45 -5.05 8.56 -6.87
C LEU A 45 -4.19 9.82 -6.72
N VAL A 46 -2.92 9.76 -7.12
CA VAL A 46 -2.02 10.92 -7.08
C VAL A 46 -2.52 12.05 -7.97
N THR A 47 -3.03 11.72 -9.17
CA THR A 47 -3.56 12.72 -10.11
C THR A 47 -4.75 13.46 -9.50
N GLU A 48 -5.71 12.76 -8.92
CA GLU A 48 -6.87 13.40 -8.29
C GLU A 48 -6.48 14.18 -7.04
N PHE A 49 -5.55 13.68 -6.23
CA PHE A 49 -5.04 14.38 -5.05
C PHE A 49 -4.37 15.71 -5.41
N GLN A 50 -3.49 15.71 -6.42
CA GLN A 50 -2.76 16.92 -6.82
C GLN A 50 -3.64 17.95 -7.53
N LYS A 51 -4.82 17.58 -8.06
CA LYS A 51 -5.79 18.55 -8.58
C LYS A 51 -6.34 19.46 -7.49
N THR A 52 -6.53 18.92 -6.28
CA THR A 52 -7.05 19.68 -5.12
C THR A 52 -5.94 20.21 -4.22
N HIS A 53 -4.72 19.69 -4.34
CA HIS A 53 -3.53 20.12 -3.59
C HIS A 53 -2.37 20.44 -4.55
N PRO A 54 -2.48 21.53 -5.35
CA PRO A 54 -1.51 21.84 -6.40
C PRO A 54 -0.12 22.22 -5.87
N ASP A 55 -0.02 22.51 -4.57
CA ASP A 55 1.20 22.82 -3.84
C ASP A 55 1.96 21.56 -3.36
N ILE A 56 1.40 20.36 -3.55
CA ILE A 56 2.00 19.09 -3.16
C ILE A 56 2.36 18.25 -4.40
N GLU A 57 3.58 17.73 -4.44
CA GLU A 57 4.05 16.75 -5.44
C GLU A 57 4.23 15.39 -4.78
N ILE A 58 3.66 14.33 -5.34
CA ILE A 58 3.88 12.95 -4.89
C ILE A 58 4.80 12.22 -5.87
N ASN A 59 6.04 11.95 -5.42
CA ASN A 59 6.98 11.08 -6.09
C ASN A 59 6.71 9.61 -5.73
N MET A 60 6.11 8.85 -6.65
CA MET A 60 5.84 7.42 -6.44
C MET A 60 7.06 6.58 -6.77
N VAL A 61 7.44 5.70 -5.84
CA VAL A 61 8.49 4.70 -6.04
C VAL A 61 7.84 3.31 -5.95
N PRO A 62 7.68 2.59 -7.08
CA PRO A 62 7.14 1.24 -7.05
C PRO A 62 8.10 0.27 -6.39
N ILE A 63 7.59 -0.56 -5.49
CA ILE A 63 8.35 -1.59 -4.77
C ILE A 63 7.63 -2.93 -4.94
N THR A 64 8.36 -3.96 -5.33
CA THR A 64 7.86 -5.34 -5.37
C THR A 64 7.50 -5.83 -3.98
N TRP A 65 6.54 -6.75 -3.85
CA TRP A 65 6.19 -7.32 -2.55
C TRP A 65 7.32 -8.17 -1.96
N GLU A 66 8.02 -8.92 -2.81
CA GLU A 66 9.22 -9.65 -2.42
C GLU A 66 10.29 -8.67 -1.91
N GLY A 67 10.76 -8.90 -0.68
CA GLY A 67 11.72 -8.03 0.00
C GLY A 67 11.18 -6.67 0.47
N TYR A 68 9.89 -6.37 0.30
CA TYR A 68 9.29 -5.08 0.70
C TYR A 68 9.54 -4.77 2.17
N TYR A 69 9.24 -5.75 3.02
CA TYR A 69 9.38 -5.63 4.48
C TYR A 69 10.81 -5.29 4.89
N ASP A 70 11.79 -6.06 4.43
CA ASP A 70 13.21 -5.87 4.78
C ASP A 70 13.70 -4.51 4.30
N LYS A 71 13.27 -4.08 3.12
CA LYS A 71 13.60 -2.76 2.57
C LYS A 71 13.05 -1.64 3.44
N VAL A 72 11.78 -1.70 3.86
CA VAL A 72 11.20 -0.65 4.72
C VAL A 72 11.82 -0.68 6.11
N MET A 73 12.03 -1.86 6.71
CA MET A 73 12.67 -1.95 8.03
C MET A 73 14.08 -1.36 8.00
N SER A 74 14.89 -1.71 6.99
CA SER A 74 16.23 -1.14 6.81
C SER A 74 16.21 0.39 6.61
N ALA A 75 15.24 0.91 5.85
CA ALA A 75 15.05 2.34 5.66
C ALA A 75 14.68 3.07 6.97
N LEU A 76 13.80 2.48 7.78
CA LEU A 76 13.40 3.03 9.08
C LEU A 76 14.55 3.05 10.09
N LEU A 77 15.36 1.99 10.14
CA LEU A 77 16.52 1.88 11.02
C LEU A 77 17.65 2.83 10.62
N SER A 78 17.84 3.05 9.31
CA SER A 78 18.84 3.98 8.77
C SER A 78 18.36 5.43 8.72
N LYS A 79 17.11 5.71 9.13
CA LYS A 79 16.44 7.02 9.05
C LYS A 79 16.39 7.61 7.64
N ASN A 80 16.43 6.74 6.62
CA ASN A 80 16.31 7.08 5.21
C ASN A 80 15.00 6.51 4.63
N VAL A 81 13.90 6.82 5.30
CA VAL A 81 12.53 6.37 4.98
C VAL A 81 11.86 7.39 4.04
N PRO A 82 11.00 6.96 3.09
CA PRO A 82 10.15 7.91 2.36
C PRO A 82 9.09 8.51 3.28
N ASP A 83 8.39 9.55 2.82
CA ASP A 83 7.33 10.19 3.60
C ASP A 83 6.12 9.28 3.83
N ILE A 84 5.83 8.39 2.87
CA ILE A 84 4.69 7.46 2.93
C ILE A 84 5.17 6.04 2.63
N VAL A 85 4.94 5.12 3.58
CA VAL A 85 5.16 3.68 3.43
C VAL A 85 3.90 2.90 3.73
N MET A 86 3.82 1.71 3.18
CA MET A 86 2.89 0.70 3.61
C MET A 86 3.56 -0.16 4.68
N ILE A 87 2.81 -0.59 5.70
CA ILE A 87 3.32 -1.50 6.73
C ILE A 87 2.38 -2.70 6.78
N PRO A 88 2.88 -3.93 6.63
CA PRO A 88 2.03 -5.10 6.81
C PRO A 88 1.59 -5.18 8.28
N SER A 89 0.32 -5.51 8.50
CA SER A 89 -0.32 -5.49 9.83
C SER A 89 0.45 -6.31 10.88
N ALA A 90 0.98 -7.48 10.48
CA ALA A 90 1.79 -8.36 11.33
C ALA A 90 3.06 -7.71 11.91
N PHE A 91 3.54 -6.63 11.29
CA PHE A 91 4.79 -5.96 11.67
C PHE A 91 4.60 -4.54 12.21
N SER A 92 3.36 -4.07 12.27
CA SER A 92 2.99 -2.75 12.80
C SER A 92 3.71 -2.42 14.12
N GLN A 93 3.67 -3.33 15.09
CA GLN A 93 4.29 -3.12 16.40
C GLN A 93 5.82 -2.98 16.33
N ALA A 94 6.49 -3.81 15.52
CA ALA A 94 7.93 -3.74 15.35
C ALA A 94 8.36 -2.42 14.70
N PHE A 95 7.56 -1.91 13.77
CA PHE A 95 7.82 -0.66 13.07
C PHE A 95 7.59 0.55 13.97
N VAL A 96 6.51 0.57 14.76
CA VAL A 96 6.29 1.65 15.74
C VAL A 96 7.41 1.68 16.77
N ALA A 97 7.91 0.52 17.20
CA ALA A 97 9.02 0.44 18.17
C ALA A 97 10.33 1.07 17.67
N THR A 98 10.50 1.30 16.36
CA THR A 98 11.66 2.03 15.81
C THR A 98 11.65 3.52 16.20
N GLY A 99 10.49 4.07 16.56
CA GLY A 99 10.30 5.50 16.81
C GLY A 99 10.29 6.36 15.53
N SER A 100 10.30 5.74 14.35
CA SER A 100 10.37 6.44 13.06
C SER A 100 8.99 6.72 12.42
N LEU A 101 7.89 6.28 13.05
CA LEU A 101 6.53 6.54 12.55
C LEU A 101 5.91 7.75 13.25
N LEU A 102 5.21 8.57 12.46
CA LEU A 102 4.48 9.72 12.94
C LEU A 102 3.24 9.28 13.75
N ASP A 103 3.03 9.91 14.89
CA ASP A 103 1.76 9.81 15.63
C ASP A 103 0.67 10.57 14.85
N VAL A 104 -0.35 9.84 14.40
CA VAL A 104 -1.46 10.35 13.59
C VAL A 104 -2.79 10.29 14.33
N THR A 105 -2.76 10.14 15.67
CA THR A 105 -3.96 9.99 16.50
C THR A 105 -4.96 11.12 16.25
N ASP A 106 -4.51 12.37 16.27
CA ASP A 106 -5.39 13.53 16.13
C ASP A 106 -6.03 13.59 14.72
N VAL A 107 -5.27 13.21 13.69
CA VAL A 107 -5.77 13.15 12.30
C VAL A 107 -6.82 12.04 12.16
N LEU A 108 -6.57 10.88 12.76
CA LEU A 108 -7.49 9.75 12.73
C LEU A 108 -8.79 10.06 13.49
N ASP A 109 -8.71 10.82 14.57
CA ASP A 109 -9.88 11.30 15.32
C ASP A 109 -10.68 12.35 14.54
N GLU A 110 -10.01 13.28 13.85
CA GLU A 110 -10.66 14.28 12.97
C GLU A 110 -11.38 13.63 11.78
N MET A 111 -10.78 12.59 11.19
CA MET A 111 -11.39 11.85 10.07
C MET A 111 -12.66 11.08 10.46
N GLY A 112 -12.83 10.75 11.76
CA GLY A 112 -13.87 9.87 12.24
C GLY A 112 -13.47 8.40 12.15
N ARG A 113 -13.46 7.69 13.29
CA ARG A 113 -13.01 6.28 13.37
C ARG A 113 -13.96 5.29 12.73
N ASP A 114 -15.23 5.66 12.60
CA ASP A 114 -16.32 4.85 12.08
C ASP A 114 -16.24 4.61 10.56
N ILE A 115 -15.39 5.36 9.85
CA ILE A 115 -15.10 5.11 8.44
C ILE A 115 -14.24 3.84 8.23
N PHE A 116 -13.63 3.32 9.30
CA PHE A 116 -12.78 2.13 9.27
C PHE A 116 -13.47 0.93 9.92
N TYR A 117 -13.10 -0.28 9.47
CA TYR A 117 -13.54 -1.49 10.13
C TYR A 117 -12.95 -1.61 11.55
N PRO A 118 -13.74 -2.06 12.54
CA PRO A 118 -13.30 -2.14 13.95
C PRO A 118 -12.06 -3.00 14.18
N GLY A 119 -11.87 -4.09 13.42
CA GLY A 119 -10.67 -4.93 13.55
C GLY A 119 -9.41 -4.23 13.04
N PRO A 120 -9.35 -3.86 11.74
CA PRO A 120 -8.20 -3.20 11.11
C PRO A 120 -7.69 -1.93 11.80
N ILE A 121 -8.58 -1.09 12.35
CA ILE A 121 -8.16 0.15 13.03
C ILE A 121 -7.40 -0.11 14.34
N GLU A 122 -7.55 -1.27 14.96
CA GLU A 122 -6.77 -1.62 16.15
C GLU A 122 -5.31 -1.95 15.82
N TRP A 123 -5.00 -2.30 14.57
CA TRP A 123 -3.64 -2.61 14.13
C TRP A 123 -2.74 -1.37 14.00
N THR A 124 -3.33 -0.17 14.01
CA THR A 124 -2.58 1.09 14.00
C THR A 124 -2.19 1.53 15.40
N LYS A 125 -2.76 0.91 16.45
CA LYS A 125 -2.57 1.31 17.84
C LYS A 125 -1.31 0.71 18.45
N PHE A 126 -0.57 1.58 19.13
CA PHE A 126 0.53 1.19 19.99
C PHE A 126 0.58 2.12 21.21
N LYS A 127 0.58 1.54 22.42
CA LYS A 127 0.59 2.30 23.68
C LYS A 127 -0.46 3.43 23.74
N GLY A 128 -1.64 3.20 23.18
CA GLY A 128 -2.77 4.14 23.20
C GLY A 128 -2.72 5.25 22.15
N ARG A 129 -1.77 5.22 21.21
CA ARG A 129 -1.64 6.17 20.10
C ARG A 129 -1.68 5.45 18.76
N ASP A 130 -2.12 6.13 17.71
CA ASP A 130 -2.25 5.59 16.36
C ASP A 130 -1.08 6.04 15.48
N TYR A 131 -0.47 5.10 14.74
CA TYR A 131 0.75 5.33 13.93
C TYR A 131 0.57 4.97 12.45
N GLY A 132 -0.66 5.01 11.97
CA GLY A 132 -0.99 4.78 10.57
C GLY A 132 -2.48 4.79 10.31
N PHE A 133 -2.86 4.54 9.06
CA PHE A 133 -4.25 4.45 8.61
C PHE A 133 -4.50 3.09 7.95
N PRO A 134 -5.60 2.39 8.28
CA PRO A 134 -6.00 1.21 7.53
C PRO A 134 -6.35 1.59 6.09
N TYR A 135 -5.60 1.10 5.11
CA TYR A 135 -5.85 1.41 3.68
C TYR A 135 -6.48 0.23 2.91
N ARG A 136 -6.30 -1.00 3.41
CA ARG A 136 -6.84 -2.25 2.85
C ARG A 136 -6.99 -3.27 3.97
N THR A 137 -7.99 -4.13 3.84
CA THR A 137 -8.12 -5.35 4.62
C THR A 137 -8.18 -6.53 3.65
N GLU A 138 -7.57 -7.64 4.04
CA GLU A 138 -7.64 -8.90 3.31
C GLU A 138 -7.92 -10.05 4.28
N SER A 139 -8.57 -11.08 3.79
CA SER A 139 -8.87 -12.30 4.53
C SER A 139 -8.28 -13.48 3.78
N TYR A 140 -7.67 -14.40 4.51
CA TYR A 140 -7.22 -15.66 3.94
C TYR A 140 -8.42 -16.58 3.73
N GLY A 141 -8.49 -17.17 2.53
CA GLY A 141 -9.49 -18.15 2.16
C GLY A 141 -8.84 -19.35 1.50
N LEU A 142 -9.41 -20.53 1.73
CA LEU A 142 -9.06 -21.73 0.97
C LEU A 142 -9.81 -21.69 -0.36
N PHE A 143 -9.06 -21.65 -1.46
CA PHE A 143 -9.60 -21.79 -2.81
C PHE A 143 -9.32 -23.21 -3.31
N PHE A 144 -10.28 -23.79 -4.03
CA PHE A 144 -10.14 -25.14 -4.58
C PHE A 144 -10.68 -25.23 -6.00
N ASN A 145 -10.04 -26.09 -6.82
CA ASN A 145 -10.51 -26.36 -8.17
C ASN A 145 -11.65 -27.38 -8.13
N GLN A 146 -12.88 -26.90 -8.35
CA GLN A 146 -14.09 -27.74 -8.31
C GLN A 146 -14.05 -28.91 -9.31
N GLN A 147 -13.43 -28.70 -10.47
CA GLN A 147 -13.35 -29.74 -11.51
C GLN A 147 -12.40 -30.86 -11.06
N MET A 148 -11.22 -30.52 -10.55
CA MET A 148 -10.29 -31.52 -10.04
C MET A 148 -10.85 -32.28 -8.83
N PHE A 149 -11.63 -31.61 -7.97
CA PHE A 149 -12.33 -32.28 -6.86
C PHE A 149 -13.32 -33.33 -7.37
N LYS A 150 -14.13 -33.01 -8.39
CA LYS A 150 -15.07 -33.96 -9.00
C LYS A 150 -14.36 -35.18 -9.60
N GLU A 151 -13.22 -34.98 -10.25
CA GLU A 151 -12.42 -36.05 -10.85
C GLU A 151 -11.91 -37.08 -9.85
N VAL A 152 -11.77 -36.69 -8.58
CA VAL A 152 -11.31 -37.58 -7.49
C VAL A 152 -12.43 -37.93 -6.51
N GLY A 153 -13.69 -37.67 -6.89
CA GLY A 153 -14.87 -38.03 -6.10
C GLY A 153 -15.08 -37.20 -4.83
N LEU A 154 -14.49 -36.00 -4.74
CA LEU A 154 -14.70 -35.07 -3.63
C LEU A 154 -15.86 -34.10 -3.96
N SER A 155 -16.74 -33.87 -2.98
CA SER A 155 -17.84 -32.94 -3.09
C SER A 155 -17.72 -31.80 -2.08
N GLY A 156 -17.55 -30.57 -2.58
CA GLY A 156 -17.55 -29.37 -1.77
C GLY A 156 -16.19 -28.96 -1.21
N ALA A 157 -16.20 -27.82 -0.52
CA ALA A 157 -15.01 -27.25 0.11
C ALA A 157 -14.66 -28.02 1.40
N PRO A 158 -13.38 -28.38 1.61
CA PRO A 158 -12.92 -28.93 2.87
C PRO A 158 -13.26 -27.99 4.04
N ARG A 159 -13.73 -28.57 5.15
CA ARG A 159 -14.14 -27.88 6.38
C ARG A 159 -13.15 -28.07 7.51
N THR A 160 -12.28 -29.06 7.42
CA THR A 160 -11.26 -29.38 8.43
C THR A 160 -9.89 -29.53 7.78
N TRP A 161 -8.82 -29.38 8.57
CA TRP A 161 -7.45 -29.58 8.06
C TRP A 161 -7.19 -31.02 7.61
N ASP A 162 -7.86 -32.00 8.22
CA ASP A 162 -7.80 -33.39 7.79
C ASP A 162 -8.45 -33.56 6.41
N GLU A 163 -9.60 -32.95 6.17
CA GLU A 163 -10.24 -32.93 4.84
C GLU A 163 -9.36 -32.21 3.79
N VAL A 164 -8.66 -31.14 4.18
CA VAL A 164 -7.69 -30.46 3.29
C VAL A 164 -6.56 -31.41 2.92
N LYS A 165 -5.99 -32.12 3.91
CA LYS A 165 -4.90 -33.08 3.70
C LYS A 165 -5.35 -34.24 2.82
N GLU A 166 -6.52 -34.81 3.08
CA GLU A 166 -7.08 -35.89 2.25
C GLU A 166 -7.33 -35.44 0.82
N ALA A 167 -7.88 -34.23 0.63
CA ALA A 167 -8.06 -33.66 -0.68
C ALA A 167 -6.71 -33.48 -1.40
N ALA A 168 -5.71 -32.94 -0.70
CA ALA A 168 -4.38 -32.74 -1.26
C ALA A 168 -3.74 -34.06 -1.71
N ILE A 169 -3.86 -35.13 -0.92
CA ILE A 169 -3.34 -36.46 -1.29
C ILE A 169 -4.06 -36.99 -2.54
N LYS A 170 -5.40 -36.93 -2.59
CA LYS A 170 -6.18 -37.43 -3.74
C LYS A 170 -5.89 -36.68 -5.04
N LEU A 171 -5.62 -35.39 -4.94
CA LEU A 171 -5.37 -34.52 -6.08
C LEU A 171 -3.92 -34.57 -6.57
N THR A 172 -3.00 -35.09 -5.77
CA THR A 172 -1.58 -35.19 -6.14
C THR A 172 -1.37 -36.35 -7.10
N LYS A 173 -0.92 -36.08 -8.33
CA LYS A 173 -0.82 -37.06 -9.41
C LYS A 173 0.45 -36.87 -10.24
N ASP A 174 1.11 -37.98 -10.54
CA ASP A 174 1.98 -38.15 -11.70
C ASP A 174 1.08 -38.59 -12.86
N VAL A 175 0.94 -37.73 -13.87
CA VAL A 175 0.03 -37.92 -15.01
C VAL A 175 0.73 -38.63 -16.15
N ASN A 176 2.06 -38.52 -16.24
CA ASN A 176 2.85 -39.04 -17.35
C ASN A 176 3.58 -40.38 -17.03
N GLY A 177 3.62 -40.77 -15.76
CA GLY A 177 4.20 -42.02 -15.25
C GLY A 177 5.73 -42.03 -15.15
N ASP A 178 6.39 -40.87 -15.18
CA ASP A 178 7.86 -40.75 -15.10
C ASP A 178 8.40 -40.76 -13.67
N GLY A 179 7.52 -40.86 -12.67
CA GLY A 179 7.85 -40.84 -11.25
C GLY A 179 7.94 -39.44 -10.65
N ILE A 180 7.63 -38.40 -11.42
CA ILE A 180 7.61 -37.00 -10.99
C ILE A 180 6.15 -36.53 -10.90
N VAL A 181 5.82 -35.84 -9.82
CA VAL A 181 4.48 -35.29 -9.63
C VAL A 181 4.27 -34.09 -10.57
N ASP A 182 3.29 -34.20 -11.45
CA ASP A 182 2.87 -33.14 -12.38
C ASP A 182 1.80 -32.22 -11.77
N ILE A 183 0.91 -32.78 -10.94
CA ILE A 183 -0.20 -32.08 -10.31
C ILE A 183 -0.07 -32.20 -8.81
N TYR A 184 -0.06 -31.08 -8.10
CA TYR A 184 -0.03 -31.01 -6.65
C TYR A 184 -1.41 -30.68 -6.11
N GLY A 185 -1.85 -31.42 -5.08
CA GLY A 185 -3.17 -31.21 -4.48
C GLY A 185 -3.28 -30.03 -3.52
N MET A 186 -2.16 -29.43 -3.14
CA MET A 186 -2.09 -28.21 -2.34
C MET A 186 -0.89 -27.39 -2.79
N GLY A 187 -1.10 -26.08 -2.93
CA GLY A 187 -0.03 -25.09 -3.06
C GLY A 187 -0.19 -24.07 -1.94
N VAL A 188 0.92 -23.70 -1.30
CA VAL A 188 0.98 -22.54 -0.42
C VAL A 188 1.67 -21.44 -1.22
N PRO A 189 1.02 -20.27 -1.41
CA PRO A 189 1.63 -19.15 -2.13
C PRO A 189 2.81 -18.54 -1.35
#